data_AF-A0A915UCH6-F1
#
_entry.id   AF-A0A915UCH6-F1
#
_cell.length_a   1.000
_cell.length_b   1.000
_cell.length_c   1.000
_cell.angle_alpha   90.00
_cell.angle_beta   90.00
_cell.angle_gamma   90.00
#
_symmetry.space_group_name_H-M   'P 1'
#
loop_
_entity.id
_entity.type
_entity.pdbx_description
1 polymer ?
#
loop_
_entity_poly.entity_id
_entity_poly.type
_entity_poly.pdbx_seq_one_letter_code
_entity_poly.pdbx_strand_id
1 'polypeptide(L)' 'MSIVKLLGFETLSCGCLVGHYRDAGTISVVTYVEEKSTSCGDQSHRRNHAVMARRRRAVATASTTTVVPAPAYRAPAR' A
#
# COMPACT_ATOMS: atom_id res chain seq x y z
N MET A 1 1.41 27.65 -7.58
CA MET A 1 0.42 27.09 -6.64
C MET A 1 -0.40 26.05 -7.41
N SER A 2 -0.26 24.74 -7.12
CA SER A 2 -1.06 23.71 -7.78
C SER A 2 -2.35 23.43 -7.00
N ILE A 3 -3.44 23.14 -7.72
CA ILE A 3 -4.69 22.68 -7.10
C ILE A 3 -4.49 21.21 -6.73
N VAL A 4 -4.62 20.90 -5.44
CA VAL A 4 -4.57 19.54 -4.93
C VAL A 4 -5.94 19.13 -4.41
N LYS A 5 -6.33 17.88 -4.65
CA LYS A 5 -7.58 17.29 -4.14
C LYS A 5 -7.24 16.30 -3.03
N LEU A 6 -7.81 16.51 -1.84
CA LEU A 6 -7.77 15.52 -0.77
C LEU A 6 -8.58 14.29 -1.18
N LEU A 7 -7.94 13.13 -1.15
CA LEU A 7 -8.55 11.82 -1.45
C LEU A 7 -9.04 11.13 -0.18
N GLY A 8 -8.40 11.38 0.95
CA GLY A 8 -8.74 10.78 2.24
C GLY A 8 -7.61 10.95 3.25
N PHE A 9 -7.86 10.50 4.47
CA PHE A 9 -6.88 10.49 5.55
C PHE A 9 -6.88 9.14 6.26
N GLU A 10 -5.74 8.76 6.81
CA GLU A 10 -5.57 7.52 7.60
C GLU A 10 -4.87 7.88 8.91
N THR A 11 -5.28 7.21 10.00
CA THR A 11 -4.59 7.33 11.30
C THR A 11 -3.64 6.16 11.45
N LEU A 12 -2.37 6.45 11.68
CA LEU A 12 -1.33 5.43 11.92
C LEU A 12 -1.42 4.90 13.34
N SER A 13 -0.87 3.70 13.57
CA SER A 13 -0.85 3.06 14.90
C SER A 13 -0.13 3.86 15.98
N CYS A 14 0.81 4.74 15.59
CA CYS A 14 1.48 5.68 16.47
C CYS A 14 0.64 6.93 16.82
N GLY A 15 -0.57 7.05 16.29
CA GLY A 15 -1.46 8.19 16.46
C GLY A 15 -1.17 9.38 15.54
N CYS A 16 -0.29 9.23 14.55
CA CYS A 16 -0.07 10.26 13.53
C CYS A 16 -1.16 10.19 12.45
N LEU A 17 -1.58 11.33 11.94
CA LEU A 17 -2.53 11.43 10.83
C LEU A 17 -1.79 11.64 9.52
N VAL A 18 -2.14 10.89 8.49
CA VAL A 18 -1.61 11.06 7.13
C VAL A 18 -2.74 11.39 6.15
N GLY A 19 -2.54 12.41 5.32
CA GLY A 19 -3.44 12.85 4.27
C GLY A 19 -2.96 12.41 2.89
N HIS A 20 -3.87 11.91 2.06
CA HIS A 20 -3.62 11.53 0.68
C HIS A 20 -4.14 12.61 -0.26
N TYR A 21 -3.28 13.12 -1.13
CA TYR A 21 -3.58 14.21 -2.05
C TYR A 21 -3.29 13.79 -3.48
N ARG A 22 -4.15 14.19 -4.40
CA ARG A 22 -3.86 14.13 -5.84
C ARG A 22 -3.61 15.53 -6.36
N ASP A 23 -2.52 15.72 -7.08
CA ASP A 23 -2.33 16.96 -7.83
C ASP A 23 -3.29 16.97 -9.02
N ALA A 24 -4.11 18.00 -9.18
CA ALA A 24 -5.08 18.07 -10.28
C ALA A 24 -4.41 18.24 -11.65
N GLY A 25 -3.18 18.76 -11.69
CA GLY A 25 -2.40 18.89 -12.91
C GLY A 25 -1.67 17.62 -13.34
N THR A 26 -1.64 16.57 -12.49
CA THR A 26 -0.92 15.33 -12.76
C THR A 26 -1.74 14.09 -12.32
N ILE A 27 -1.28 12.89 -12.65
CA ILE A 27 -1.80 11.65 -12.04
C ILE A 27 -1.07 11.28 -10.74
N SER A 28 -0.24 12.18 -10.20
CA SER A 28 0.57 11.93 -9.02
C SER A 28 -0.27 12.02 -7.76
N VAL A 29 -0.09 11.01 -6.89
CA VAL A 29 -0.66 10.99 -5.55
C VAL A 29 0.48 11.19 -4.57
N VAL A 30 0.34 12.17 -3.69
CA VAL A 30 1.31 12.49 -2.64
C VAL A 30 0.66 12.26 -1.29
N THR A 31 1.39 11.64 -0.37
CA THR A 31 0.93 11.43 1.00
C THR A 31 1.74 12.30 1.94
N TYR A 32 1.08 13.04 2.81
CA TYR A 32 1.71 13.91 3.80
C TYR A 32 1.26 13.51 5.20
N VAL A 33 2.11 13.79 6.19
CA VAL A 33 1.73 13.69 7.60
C VAL A 33 1.07 15.01 8.01
N GLU A 34 -0.22 14.96 8.33
CA GLU A 34 -1.04 16.11 8.74
C GLU A 34 -0.85 16.43 10.22
N GLU A 35 -0.80 15.40 11.07
CA GLU A 35 -0.69 15.58 12.52
C GLU A 35 0.26 14.54 13.13
N LYS A 36 1.04 14.98 14.12
CA LYS A 36 1.93 14.11 14.90
C LYS A 36 1.36 14.05 16.32
N SER A 37 1.12 12.83 16.82
CA SER A 37 0.84 12.62 18.24
C SER A 37 2.00 13.13 19.11
N THR A 38 1.73 13.36 20.40
CA THR A 38 2.72 13.91 21.36
C THR A 38 4.02 13.11 21.42
N SER A 39 3.99 11.82 21.10
CA SER A 39 5.15 10.92 21.17
C SER A 39 5.23 9.95 19.99
N CYS A 40 5.43 10.46 18.76
CA CYS A 40 5.86 9.60 17.64
C CYS A 40 7.39 9.57 17.49
N GLY A 41 7.98 8.37 17.61
CA GLY A 41 9.43 8.11 17.52
C GLY A 41 9.97 7.97 16.10
N ASP A 42 9.10 7.81 15.10
CA ASP A 42 9.52 7.70 13.70
C ASP A 42 9.90 9.07 13.11
N GLN A 43 11.13 9.16 12.59
CA GLN A 43 11.63 10.36 11.91
C GLN A 43 10.87 10.67 10.61
N SER A 44 10.24 9.65 10.01
CA SER A 44 9.41 9.78 8.81
C SER A 44 8.04 10.41 9.08
N HIS A 45 7.60 10.50 10.34
CA HIS A 45 6.31 11.10 10.73
C HIS A 45 6.47 12.53 11.24
N ARG A 46 7.12 13.38 10.44
CA ARG A 46 7.20 14.82 10.72
C ARG A 46 6.04 15.53 10.05
N ARG A 47 5.40 16.48 10.74
CA ARG A 47 4.30 17.28 10.18
C ARG A 47 4.73 17.94 8.86
N ASN A 48 3.87 17.90 7.84
CA ASN A 48 4.11 18.37 6.47
C ASN A 48 5.26 17.66 5.74
N HIS A 49 5.74 16.52 6.25
CA HIS A 49 6.73 15.71 5.55
C HIS A 49 6.03 14.86 4.48
N ALA A 50 6.53 14.93 3.24
CA ALA A 50 6.08 14.07 2.17
C ALA A 50 6.55 12.64 2.48
N VAL A 51 5.61 11.78 2.84
CA VAL A 51 5.85 10.35 2.82
C VAL A 51 5.70 9.97 1.36
N MET A 52 6.82 10.02 0.63
CA MET A 52 6.88 9.60 -0.78
C MET A 52 6.03 8.34 -0.91
N ALA A 53 4.99 8.40 -1.75
CA ALA A 53 4.09 7.28 -1.94
C ALA A 53 4.96 6.11 -2.39
N ARG A 54 5.28 5.21 -1.46
CA ARG A 54 5.88 3.93 -1.76
C ARG A 54 4.88 3.32 -2.71
N ARG A 55 5.18 3.35 -4.02
CA ARG A 55 4.35 2.72 -5.04
C ARG A 55 4.02 1.37 -4.44
N ARG A 56 2.77 1.16 -4.02
CA ARG A 56 2.32 -0.16 -3.58
C ARG A 56 2.43 -0.96 -4.88
N ARG A 57 3.60 -1.57 -5.08
CA ARG A 57 3.75 -2.68 -6.00
C ARG A 57 2.72 -3.64 -5.44
N ALA A 58 1.56 -3.70 -6.08
CA ALA A 58 0.65 -4.80 -5.86
C ALA A 58 1.50 -6.02 -6.18
N VAL A 59 2.04 -6.66 -5.15
CA VAL A 59 2.56 -8.01 -5.28
C VAL A 59 1.28 -8.79 -5.50
N ALA A 60 0.95 -9.01 -6.78
CA ALA A 60 -0.02 -10.02 -7.12
C ALA A 60 0.55 -11.30 -6.53
N THR A 61 -0.01 -11.74 -5.41
CA THR A 61 0.29 -13.05 -4.83
C THR A 61 -0.20 -14.04 -5.87
N ALA A 62 0.70 -14.47 -6.76
CA ALA A 62 0.41 -15.52 -7.70
C ALA A 62 0.26 -16.80 -6.87
N SER A 63 -1.00 -17.14 -6.56
CA SER A 63 -1.35 -18.43 -5.99
C SER A 63 -0.84 -19.50 -6.95
N THR A 64 0.26 -20.15 -6.57
CA THR A 64 0.83 -21.24 -7.36
C THR A 64 -0.05 -22.46 -7.09
N THR A 65 -1.10 -22.64 -7.89
CA THR A 65 -1.88 -23.86 -7.88
C THR A 65 -1.00 -24.97 -8.43
N THR A 66 -0.39 -25.75 -7.54
CA THR A 66 0.28 -27.00 -7.91
C THR A 66 -0.78 -27.96 -8.43
N VAL A 67 -0.83 -28.13 -9.76
CA VAL A 67 -1.61 -29.19 -10.38
C VAL A 67 -0.93 -30.51 -10.04
N VAL A 68 -1.54 -31.30 -9.16
CA VAL A 68 -1.12 -32.68 -8.88
C VAL A 68 -1.58 -33.56 -10.05
N PRO A 69 -0.70 -34.26 -10.78
CA PRO A 69 -1.11 -35.18 -11.82
C PRO A 69 -1.78 -36.43 -11.21
N ALA A 70 -2.89 -36.86 -11.83
CA ALA A 70 -3.68 -38.01 -11.38
C ALA A 70 -2.88 -39.33 -11.44
N PRO A 71 -3.12 -40.28 -10.50
CA PRO A 71 -2.43 -41.56 -10.51
C PRO A 71 -2.88 -42.41 -11.72
N ALA A 72 -1.91 -42.92 -12.47
CA ALA A 72 -2.13 -43.86 -13.55
C ALA A 72 -2.73 -45.16 -12.98
N TYR A 73 -3.98 -45.46 -13.31
CA TYR A 73 -4.58 -46.75 -13.02
C TYR A 73 -3.83 -47.82 -13.84
N ARG A 74 -3.26 -48.82 -13.15
CA ARG A 74 -2.60 -49.96 -13.80
C ARG A 74 -3.62 -51.09 -13.91
N ALA A 75 -4.01 -51.43 -15.12
CA ALA A 75 -4.90 -52.56 -15.39
C ALA A 75 -4.23 -53.90 -15.04
N PRO A 76 -4.94 -54.88 -14.47
CA PRO A 76 -4.40 -56.22 -14.25
C PRO A 76 -4.34 -57.00 -15.57
N ALA A 77 -3.21 -57.68 -15.81
CA ALA A 77 -3.03 -58.63 -16.90
C ALA A 77 -3.86 -59.90 -16.64
N ARG A 78 -4.45 -60.42 -17.70
CA ARG A 78 -5.37 -61.56 -17.75
C ARG A 78 -4.64 -62.89 -17.67
#